data_AF-A0A0F3PFQ5-F1
#
_entry.id   AF-A0A0F3PFQ5-F1
#
_cell.length_a   1.000
_cell.length_b   1.000
_cell.length_c   1.000
_cell.angle_alpha   90.00
_cell.angle_beta   90.00
_cell.angle_gamma   90.00
#
_symmetry.space_group_name_H-M   'P 1'
#
loop_
_entity.id
_entity.type
_entity.pdbx_description
1 polymer ?
#
loop_
_entity_poly.entity_id
_entity_poly.type
_entity_poly.pdbx_seq_one_letter_code
_entity_poly.pdbx_strand_id
1 'polypeptide(L)'
;MEDISSWKEKFEICVYAKKLLDKLEYLNTKVKNPVDIEEVKKGIYYARKYHGSQMRQSGRSVLFVPDRSRDYACRVCSRRSA
;
A
#
# COMPACT_ATOMS: atom_id res chain seq x y z
N MET A 1 8.25 12.01 14.48
CA MET A 1 7.86 10.83 13.68
C MET A 1 8.84 9.73 14.02
N GLU A 2 8.54 8.94 15.05
CA GLU A 2 9.53 8.14 15.80
C GLU A 2 9.84 6.75 15.19
N ASP A 3 9.15 6.37 14.11
CA ASP A 3 9.25 5.03 13.51
C ASP A 3 9.94 5.01 12.12
N ILE A 4 10.83 5.97 11.83
CA ILE A 4 11.46 6.10 10.50
C ILE A 4 12.42 4.96 10.17
N SER A 5 12.97 4.25 11.16
CA SER A 5 13.97 3.21 10.93
C SER A 5 13.41 1.80 10.74
N SER A 6 12.26 1.46 11.34
CA SER A 6 11.74 0.07 11.37
C SER A 6 10.71 -0.26 10.30
N TRP A 7 10.40 0.65 9.36
CA TRP A 7 9.34 0.43 8.38
C TRP A 7 9.62 -0.73 7.42
N LYS A 8 10.89 -0.98 7.07
CA LYS A 8 11.28 -2.06 6.14
C LYS A 8 10.89 -3.43 6.68
N GLU A 9 11.12 -3.66 7.97
CA GLU A 9 10.82 -4.94 8.64
C GLU A 9 9.31 -5.20 8.72
N LYS A 10 8.51 -4.13 8.83
CA LYS A 10 7.05 -4.18 8.95
C LYS A 10 6.35 -4.04 7.60
N PHE A 11 7.09 -3.94 6.49
CA PHE A 11 6.52 -3.71 5.18
C PHE A 11 5.97 -5.00 4.57
N GLU A 12 4.65 -5.13 4.61
CA GLU A 12 3.93 -6.20 3.93
C GLU A 12 3.42 -5.74 2.56
N ILE A 13 3.79 -6.46 1.50
CA ILE A 13 3.37 -6.15 0.13
C ILE A 13 1.98 -6.75 -0.13
N CYS A 14 0.99 -5.90 -0.44
CA CYS A 14 -0.30 -6.35 -0.94
C CYS A 14 -0.28 -6.53 -2.48
N VAL A 15 -1.28 -7.24 -3.03
CA VAL A 15 -1.40 -7.50 -4.48
C VAL A 15 -1.38 -6.19 -5.30
N TYR A 16 -2.04 -5.14 -4.82
CA TYR A 16 -2.05 -3.83 -5.47
C TYR A 16 -0.69 -3.15 -5.46
N ALA A 17 -0.01 -3.17 -4.31
CA ALA A 17 1.34 -2.62 -4.19
C ALA A 17 2.32 -3.36 -5.11
N LYS A 18 2.20 -4.69 -5.23
CA LYS A 18 2.99 -5.49 -6.16
C LYS A 18 2.78 -5.05 -7.62
N LYS A 19 1.52 -4.98 -8.09
CA LYS A 19 1.20 -4.51 -9.45
C LYS A 19 1.76 -3.11 -9.74
N LEU A 20 1.72 -2.20 -8.75
CA LEU A 20 2.28 -0.86 -8.88
C LEU A 20 3.82 -0.89 -8.98
N LEU A 21 4.49 -1.64 -8.09
CA LEU A 21 5.94 -1.76 -8.06
C LEU A 21 6.47 -2.41 -9.35
N ASP A 22 5.86 -3.50 -9.81
CA ASP A 22 6.22 -4.18 -11.06
C ASP A 22 6.15 -3.20 -12.26
N LYS A 23 5.12 -2.35 -12.28
CA LYS A 23 4.94 -1.35 -13.35
C LYS A 23 5.96 -0.21 -13.25
N LEU A 24 6.29 0.23 -12.04
CA LEU A 24 7.33 1.26 -11.83
C LEU A 24 8.72 0.74 -12.18
N GLU A 25 9.04 -0.50 -11.80
CA GLU A 25 10.29 -1.16 -12.18
C GLU A 25 10.42 -1.23 -13.71
N TYR A 26 9.36 -1.66 -14.39
CA TYR A 26 9.34 -1.67 -15.85
C TYR A 26 9.54 -0.27 -16.47
N LEU A 27 8.83 0.75 -15.97
CA LEU A 27 8.95 2.11 -16.50
C LEU A 27 10.33 2.70 -16.24
N ASN A 28 10.94 2.41 -15.08
CA ASN A 28 12.29 2.83 -14.72
C ASN A 28 13.35 2.31 -15.72
N THR A 29 13.13 1.17 -16.38
CA THR A 29 14.04 0.69 -17.44
C THR A 29 13.98 1.53 -18.72
N LYS A 30 12.92 2.31 -18.92
CA LYS A 30 12.66 3.05 -20.17
C LYS A 30 12.92 4.55 -20.07
N VAL A 31 12.89 5.11 -18.86
CA VAL A 31 13.04 6.54 -18.63
C VAL A 31 14.48 6.90 -18.30
N LYS A 32 14.89 8.12 -18.66
CA LYS A 32 16.24 8.63 -18.34
C LYS A 32 16.40 8.93 -16.84
N ASN A 33 15.31 9.31 -16.17
CA ASN A 33 15.29 9.65 -14.75
C ASN A 33 14.38 8.65 -14.01
N PRO A 34 14.94 7.57 -13.44
CA PRO A 34 14.16 6.57 -12.73
C PRO A 34 13.64 7.10 -11.39
N VAL A 35 12.50 6.56 -10.96
CA VAL A 35 11.90 6.85 -9.65
C VAL A 35 12.53 5.94 -8.59
N ASP A 36 12.82 6.48 -7.41
CA ASP A 36 13.29 5.67 -6.28
C ASP A 36 12.18 4.76 -5.75
N ILE A 37 12.34 3.46 -5.99
CA ILE A 37 11.39 2.43 -5.57
C ILE A 37 11.36 2.28 -4.04
N GLU A 38 12.45 2.58 -3.34
CA GLU A 38 12.50 2.48 -1.88
C GLU A 38 11.61 3.55 -1.22
N GLU A 39 11.71 4.79 -1.67
CA GLU A 39 10.85 5.88 -1.19
C GLU A 39 9.37 5.63 -1.54
N VAL A 40 9.09 4.99 -2.68
CA VAL A 40 7.71 4.55 -3.01
C VAL A 40 7.21 3.49 -2.01
N LYS A 41 8.01 2.47 -1.69
CA LYS A 41 7.65 1.43 -0.70
C LYS A 41 7.40 2.05 0.68
N LYS A 42 8.25 3.00 1.09
CA LYS A 42 8.10 3.77 2.33
C LYS A 42 6.81 4.59 2.34
N GLY A 43 6.49 5.26 1.23
CA GLY A 43 5.23 5.99 1.07
C GLY A 43 4.01 5.08 1.20
N ILE A 44 4.03 3.91 0.56
CA ILE A 44 2.95 2.91 0.67
C ILE A 44 2.79 2.43 2.12
N TYR A 45 3.89 2.14 2.81
CA TYR A 45 3.87 1.75 4.21
C TYR A 45 3.20 2.79 5.09
N TYR A 46 3.63 4.06 5.01
CA TYR A 46 3.09 5.11 5.86
C TYR A 46 1.66 5.47 5.52
N ALA A 47 1.29 5.45 4.24
CA ALA A 47 -0.09 5.59 3.83
C ALA A 47 -0.95 4.53 4.53
N ARG A 48 -0.55 3.25 4.46
CA ARG A 48 -1.24 2.15 5.17
C ARG A 48 -1.26 2.31 6.68
N LYS A 49 -0.14 2.68 7.30
CA LYS A 49 -0.03 2.84 8.74
C LYS A 49 -0.99 3.89 9.29
N TYR A 50 -1.08 5.04 8.63
CA TYR A 50 -1.85 6.18 9.13
C TYR A 50 -3.27 6.28 8.57
N HIS A 51 -3.52 5.78 7.37
CA HIS A 51 -4.82 5.86 6.69
C HIS A 51 -5.52 4.50 6.54
N GLY A 52 -4.95 3.41 7.06
CA GLY A 52 -5.51 2.06 6.97
C GLY A 52 -6.92 1.92 7.55
N SER A 53 -7.18 2.62 8.66
CA SER A 53 -8.48 2.65 9.35
C SER A 53 -9.37 3.82 8.91
N GLN A 54 -8.86 4.73 8.08
CA GLN A 54 -9.61 5.91 7.68
C GLN A 54 -10.72 5.52 6.71
N MET A 55 -11.96 5.85 7.06
CA MET A 55 -13.13 5.62 6.21
C MET A 55 -13.50 6.91 5.47
N ARG A 56 -13.86 6.75 4.20
CA ARG A 56 -14.56 7.78 3.42
C ARG A 56 -16.00 7.88 3.93
N GLN A 57 -16.64 9.02 3.68
CA GLN A 57 -18.09 9.20 3.95
C GLN A 57 -18.96 8.13 3.26
N SER A 58 -18.48 7.56 2.15
CA SER A 58 -19.12 6.45 1.45
C SER A 58 -19.00 5.08 2.15
N GLY A 59 -18.44 5.02 3.37
CA GLY A 59 -18.24 3.76 4.12
C GLY A 59 -17.15 2.84 3.57
N ARG A 60 -16.24 3.34 2.72
CA ARG A 60 -15.07 2.57 2.20
C ARG A 60 -13.78 3.08 2.82
N SER A 61 -12.78 2.23 3.04
CA SER A 61 -11.49 2.74 3.53
C SER A 61 -10.79 3.60 2.47
N VAL A 62 -10.04 4.62 2.89
CA VAL A 62 -9.38 5.58 1.99
C VAL A 62 -8.40 4.86 1.05
N LEU A 63 -7.75 3.81 1.55
CA LEU A 63 -6.81 2.97 0.81
C LEU A 63 -7.44 1.78 0.09
N PHE A 64 -8.75 1.59 0.18
CA PHE A 64 -9.42 0.56 -0.62
C PHE A 64 -9.50 1.04 -2.08
N VAL A 65 -8.67 0.46 -2.94
CA VAL A 65 -8.77 0.61 -4.39
C VAL A 65 -9.61 -0.56 -4.91
N PRO A 66 -10.82 -0.33 -5.46
CA PRO A 66 -11.66 -1.41 -5.94
C PRO A 66 -11.10 -1.97 -7.25
N ASP A 67 -10.52 -3.17 -7.24
CA ASP A 67 -10.46 -3.97 -8.47
C ASP A 67 -11.87 -4.49 -8.75
N ARG A 68 -12.35 -4.30 -9.99
CA ARG A 68 -13.68 -4.79 -10.41
C ARG A 68 -13.74 -6.32 -10.55
N SER A 69 -12.65 -7.02 -10.25
CA SER A 69 -12.53 -8.47 -10.27
C SER A 69 -12.15 -9.02 -8.89
N ARG A 70 -13.19 -9.41 -8.14
CA ARG A 70 -13.20 -10.43 -7.06
C ARG A 70 -12.16 -10.31 -5.91
N ASP A 71 -12.71 -10.01 -4.73
CA ASP A 71 -12.38 -10.61 -3.43
C ASP A 71 -10.92 -10.76 -3.04
N TYR A 72 -10.29 -9.67 -2.61
CA TYR A 72 -9.35 -9.75 -1.47
C TYR A 72 -9.54 -8.52 -0.59
N ALA A 73 -10.52 -8.60 0.32
CA ALA A 73 -10.40 -7.90 1.58
C ALA A 73 -9.03 -8.29 2.16
N CYS A 74 -8.13 -7.33 2.28
CA CYS A 74 -6.92 -7.51 3.07
C CYS A 74 -7.42 -7.97 4.45
N ARG A 75 -7.07 -9.22 4.80
CA ARG A 75 -7.70 -10.03 5.86
C ARG A 75 -7.26 -9.54 7.25
N VAL A 76 -7.49 -8.25 7.55
CA VAL A 76 -7.17 -7.59 8.81
C VAL A 76 -8.40 -6.87 9.41
N CYS A 77 -9.54 -6.84 8.72
CA CYS A 77 -10.79 -6.30 9.27
C CYS A 77 -11.74 -7.36 9.85
N SER A 78 -11.36 -8.65 9.91
CA SER A 78 -12.21 -9.73 10.44
C SER A 78 -11.86 -10.20 11.86
N ARG A 79 -11.12 -9.40 12.64
CA ARG A 79 -11.00 -9.61 14.10
C ARG A 79 -11.46 -8.35 14.84
N ARG A 80 -12.78 -8.15 14.85
CA ARG A 80 -13.46 -7.52 15.98
C ARG A 80 -14.50 -8.51 16.51
N SER A 81 -14.46 -8.67 17.83
CA SER A 81 -15.50 -9.23 18.70
C SER A 81 -15.51 -10.74 18.92
N ALA A 82 -14.76 -11.18 19.94
CA ALA A 82 -15.34 -11.68 21.18
C ALA A 82 -14.41 -11.30 22.35
#